data_AF-A0A7V0MEJ4-F1
#
_entry.id   AF-A0A7V0MEJ4-F1
#
_cell.length_a   1.000
_cell.length_b   1.000
_cell.length_c   1.000
_cell.angle_alpha   90.00
_cell.angle_beta   90.00
_cell.angle_gamma   90.00
#
_symmetry.space_group_name_H-M   'P 1'
#
loop_
_entity.id
_entity.type
_entity.pdbx_description
1 polymer ?
#
loop_
_entity_poly.entity_id
_entity_poly.type
_entity_poly.pdbx_seq_one_letter_code
_entity_poly.pdbx_strand_id
1 'polypeptide(L)'
;MADDTNTTMKAMTEKDLENLKRLLKGEDPLTLAQSTDTDPKQLQALKDSFLKAEYRQIIEQEITGKKPGRNDPCPCGSGKKYKKCCLAKHEEIKKSISPDIWKQIKAEKERKEKIKSQIEEGFNLLASGEYEKAVELADKLLKKYPEDDRLYDIKVHSNIFLGKFNQAIRICRARYEAAKQEKEFFLEHGIHRGHESGEESLSHYYSPLSWLEKYWIALKALAYDAQLPQNGNERVKKLVKKLKEADNLRKFPEKGDRGLEQRRKALEPVIKELQEIGPEAIPYLLPLTINFSWSSLFVPEILAAYPVEDAWRAMMEISMFGYSYITAACCNYLKEKGEILIPLLQEFFVKNPEFDPLKTGIIRVLGEIKSRETFEILKRLLEHEDPYVVKAAAISIFRQGFDEALELLEKTEKRVGFIPELHKAIVELKARKNKMQA
;
A
#
# COMPACT_ATOMS: atom_id res chain seq x y z
N MET A 1 -12.60 25.66 26.33
CA MET A 1 -11.44 26.53 26.06
C MET A 1 -10.56 25.77 25.11
N ALA A 2 -10.33 26.32 23.91
CA ALA A 2 -9.68 25.65 22.80
C ALA A 2 -8.26 25.20 23.17
N ASP A 3 -7.98 23.91 22.98
CA ASP A 3 -6.65 23.33 23.14
C ASP A 3 -5.96 23.43 21.78
N ASP A 4 -5.08 24.42 21.63
CA ASP A 4 -4.22 24.64 20.46
C ASP A 4 -3.26 23.45 20.33
N THR A 5 -3.68 22.43 19.60
CA THR A 5 -2.92 21.17 19.44
C THR A 5 -1.91 21.20 18.29
N ASN A 6 -1.69 22.35 17.65
CA ASN A 6 -0.71 22.47 16.56
C ASN A 6 0.43 23.44 16.86
N THR A 7 1.02 23.33 18.05
CA THR A 7 2.34 23.93 18.30
C THR A 7 3.40 23.08 17.61
N THR A 8 3.65 23.39 16.35
CA THR A 8 4.91 23.04 15.67
C THR A 8 6.04 23.26 16.66
N MET A 9 6.83 22.23 16.96
CA MET A 9 8.04 22.38 17.77
C MET A 9 8.89 23.48 17.11
N LYS A 10 8.82 24.71 17.63
CA LYS A 10 9.78 25.76 17.28
C LYS A 10 11.16 25.14 17.52
N ALA A 11 12.04 25.22 16.53
CA ALA A 11 13.40 24.71 16.67
C ALA A 11 14.00 25.31 17.95
N MET A 12 14.29 24.45 18.93
CA MET A 12 14.88 24.87 20.20
C MET A 12 16.23 25.52 19.92
N THR A 13 16.46 26.70 20.47
CA THR A 13 17.77 27.36 20.33
C THR A 13 18.82 26.66 21.19
N GLU A 14 20.11 26.88 20.91
CA GLU A 14 21.19 26.33 21.76
C GLU A 14 21.07 26.81 23.22
N LYS A 15 20.57 28.03 23.43
CA LYS A 15 20.26 28.59 24.75
C LYS A 15 19.13 27.82 25.44
N ASP A 16 18.05 27.50 24.73
CA ASP A 16 16.94 26.70 25.26
C ASP A 16 17.40 25.29 25.64
N LEU A 17 18.27 24.69 24.83
CA LEU A 17 18.84 23.37 25.09
C LEU A 17 19.69 23.36 26.37
N GLU A 18 20.51 24.39 26.58
CA GLU A 18 21.36 24.49 27.77
C GLU A 18 20.56 24.79 29.05
N ASN A 19 19.58 25.69 28.95
CA ASN A 19 18.64 25.98 30.03
C ASN A 19 17.84 24.74 30.43
N LEU A 20 17.32 23.99 29.45
CA LEU A 20 16.61 22.74 29.70
C LEU A 20 17.50 21.69 30.40
N LYS A 21 18.77 21.53 29.98
CA LYS A 21 19.69 20.59 30.64
C LYS A 21 19.89 20.91 32.12
N ARG A 22 19.94 22.20 32.48
CA ARG A 22 20.09 22.68 33.86
C ARG A 22 18.83 22.44 34.68
N LEU A 23 17.66 22.77 34.13
CA LEU A 23 16.35 22.49 34.74
C LEU A 23 16.10 21.00 34.99
N LEU A 24 16.53 20.13 34.06
CA LEU A 24 16.42 18.67 34.20
C LEU A 24 17.41 18.08 35.21
N LYS A 25 18.50 18.78 35.53
CA LYS A 25 19.45 18.39 36.59
C LYS A 25 18.99 18.83 37.99
N GLY A 26 17.79 19.41 38.11
CA GLY A 26 17.19 19.81 39.38
C GLY A 26 17.41 21.28 39.77
N GLU A 27 17.95 22.11 38.87
CA GLU A 27 18.07 23.55 39.11
C GLU A 27 16.68 24.21 39.06
N ASP A 28 16.38 25.07 40.04
CA ASP A 28 15.11 25.75 40.16
C ASP A 28 14.96 26.85 39.09
N PRO A 29 13.79 27.01 38.43
CA PRO A 29 13.58 28.04 37.40
C PRO A 29 13.85 29.47 37.87
N LEU A 30 13.60 29.80 39.15
CA LEU A 30 13.86 31.14 39.70
C LEU A 30 15.37 31.36 39.84
N THR A 31 16.11 30.34 40.26
CA THR A 31 17.58 30.38 40.35
C THR A 31 18.22 30.43 38.96
N LEU A 32 17.71 29.65 38.01
CA LEU A 32 18.24 29.62 36.65
C LEU A 32 18.00 30.96 35.93
N ALA A 33 16.84 31.58 36.13
CA ALA A 33 16.49 32.88 35.55
C ALA A 33 17.49 33.98 35.93
N GLN A 34 17.99 33.97 37.17
CA GLN A 34 18.99 34.93 37.65
C GLN A 34 20.33 34.84 36.88
N SER A 35 20.64 33.67 36.32
CA SER A 35 21.93 33.43 35.62
C SER A 35 21.82 33.43 34.09
N THR A 36 20.61 33.46 33.53
CA THR A 36 20.38 33.24 32.09
C THR A 36 19.60 34.36 31.40
N ASP A 37 19.22 35.40 32.15
CA ASP A 37 18.38 36.52 31.69
C ASP A 37 17.17 36.01 30.89
N THR A 38 16.48 35.03 31.48
CA THR A 38 15.32 34.34 30.88
C THR A 38 14.23 34.30 31.93
N ASP A 39 13.00 34.67 31.55
CA ASP A 39 11.86 34.74 32.48
C ASP A 39 11.60 33.36 33.12
N PRO A 40 11.49 33.25 34.47
CA PRO A 40 11.15 32.01 35.16
C PRO A 40 9.90 31.32 34.59
N LYS A 41 8.89 32.08 34.13
CA LYS A 41 7.69 31.50 33.52
C LYS A 41 7.99 30.84 32.17
N GLN A 42 8.90 31.42 31.38
CA GLN A 42 9.36 30.83 30.12
C GLN A 42 10.19 29.57 30.37
N LEU A 43 11.06 29.56 31.38
CA LEU A 43 11.83 28.39 31.79
C LEU A 43 10.93 27.25 32.29
N GLN A 44 9.89 27.58 33.06
CA GLN A 44 8.89 26.62 33.52
C GLN A 44 8.08 26.06 32.35
N ALA A 45 7.58 26.91 31.45
CA ALA A 45 6.85 26.47 30.25
C ALA A 45 7.72 25.60 29.32
N LEU A 46 9.02 25.91 29.19
CA LEU A 46 9.98 25.11 28.42
C LEU A 46 10.16 23.72 29.04
N LYS A 47 10.30 23.64 30.37
CA LYS A 47 10.39 22.37 31.12
C LYS A 47 9.10 21.56 30.97
N ASP A 48 7.94 22.18 31.12
CA ASP A 48 6.64 21.52 31.03
C ASP A 48 6.33 21.01 29.62
N SER A 49 6.65 21.80 28.60
CA SER A 49 6.54 21.41 27.19
C SER A 49 7.45 20.21 26.86
N PHE A 50 8.71 20.26 27.30
CA PHE A 50 9.65 19.16 27.10
C PHE A 50 9.20 17.88 27.81
N LEU A 51 8.79 17.98 29.09
CA LEU A 51 8.27 16.85 29.83
C LEU A 51 7.02 16.29 29.16
N LYS A 52 6.08 17.13 28.70
CA LYS A 52 4.87 16.69 27.97
C LYS A 52 5.21 15.90 26.70
N ALA A 53 6.23 16.33 25.95
CA ALA A 53 6.70 15.62 24.76
C ALA A 53 7.38 14.28 25.10
N GLU A 54 8.27 14.25 26.09
CA GLU A 54 8.95 13.03 26.54
C GLU A 54 7.97 12.03 27.18
N TYR A 55 7.00 12.51 27.98
CA TYR A 55 5.91 11.69 28.51
C TYR A 55 5.11 11.07 27.37
N ARG A 56 4.71 11.85 26.35
CA ARG A 56 3.98 11.34 25.19
C ARG A 56 4.76 10.23 24.49
N GLN A 57 6.06 10.43 24.26
CA GLN A 57 6.92 9.43 23.63
C GLN A 57 7.04 8.14 24.46
N ILE A 58 7.23 8.24 25.77
CA ILE A 58 7.34 7.09 26.67
C ILE A 58 6.00 6.34 26.73
N ILE A 59 4.90 7.06 26.88
CA ILE A 59 3.54 6.50 26.89
C ILE A 59 3.28 5.73 25.59
N GLU A 60 3.58 6.33 24.45
CA GLU A 60 3.42 5.69 23.14
C GLU A 60 4.27 4.43 23.00
N GLN A 61 5.51 4.43 23.49
CA GLN A 61 6.38 3.25 23.50
C GLN A 61 5.83 2.12 24.38
N GLU A 62 5.22 2.45 25.52
CA GLU A 62 4.60 1.47 26.41
C GLU A 62 3.32 0.87 25.81
N ILE A 63 2.50 1.70 25.15
CA ILE A 63 1.27 1.27 24.47
C ILE A 63 1.59 0.42 23.23
N THR A 64 2.54 0.85 22.39
CA THR A 64 2.88 0.17 21.12
C THR A 64 3.87 -0.98 21.27
N GLY A 65 4.61 -1.01 22.39
CA GLY A 65 5.72 -1.95 22.62
C GLY A 65 6.98 -1.65 21.79
N LYS A 66 7.01 -0.59 20.97
CA LYS A 66 8.14 -0.23 20.11
C LYS A 66 9.23 0.52 20.88
N LYS A 67 9.89 -0.17 21.81
CA LYS A 67 10.98 0.41 22.60
C LYS A 67 12.31 0.30 21.85
N PRO A 68 13.14 1.37 21.80
CA PRO A 68 14.48 1.27 21.24
C PRO A 68 15.33 0.27 22.05
N GLY A 69 16.08 -0.58 21.35
CA GLY A 69 17.04 -1.48 21.95
C GLY A 69 18.18 -0.71 22.61
N ARG A 70 18.76 -1.28 23.69
CA ARG A 70 19.80 -0.60 24.49
C ARG A 70 21.01 -0.11 23.67
N ASN A 71 21.35 -0.79 22.58
CA ASN A 71 22.49 -0.43 21.73
C ASN A 71 22.10 0.32 20.45
N ASP A 72 20.81 0.50 20.19
CA ASP A 72 20.32 1.17 18.99
C ASP A 72 20.68 2.66 19.00
N PRO A 73 20.78 3.32 17.83
CA PRO A 73 20.87 4.77 17.76
C PRO A 73 19.74 5.42 18.56
N CYS A 74 20.08 6.41 19.38
CA CYS A 74 19.12 7.05 20.26
C CYS A 74 18.09 7.85 19.45
N PRO A 75 16.77 7.71 19.71
CA PRO A 75 15.72 8.38 18.94
C PRO A 75 15.72 9.91 19.08
N CYS A 76 16.50 10.48 20.01
CA CYS A 76 16.68 11.93 20.13
C CYS A 76 17.62 12.55 19.07
N GLY A 77 18.12 11.76 18.12
CA GLY A 77 18.98 12.24 17.03
C GLY A 77 20.45 12.47 17.42
N SER A 78 20.86 12.12 18.65
CA SER A 78 22.24 12.36 19.13
C SER A 78 23.32 11.48 18.47
N GLY A 79 22.94 10.47 17.68
CA GLY A 79 23.86 9.48 17.11
C GLY A 79 24.50 8.52 18.13
N LYS A 80 24.25 8.69 19.44
CA LYS A 80 24.77 7.82 20.51
C LYS A 80 23.91 6.56 20.68
N LYS A 81 24.47 5.50 21.26
CA LYS A 81 23.70 4.32 21.70
C LYS A 81 22.66 4.73 22.76
N TYR A 82 21.43 4.23 22.68
CA TYR A 82 20.33 4.60 23.59
C TYR A 82 20.70 4.47 25.08
N LYS A 83 21.38 3.39 25.48
CA LYS A 83 21.85 3.19 26.87
C LYS A 83 22.84 4.23 27.38
N LYS A 84 23.56 4.91 26.47
CA LYS A 84 24.55 5.95 26.79
C LYS A 84 23.96 7.36 26.62
N CYS A 85 22.66 7.47 26.36
CA CYS A 85 21.99 8.73 26.08
C CYS A 85 20.68 8.83 26.87
N CYS A 86 19.52 8.57 26.26
CA CYS A 86 18.23 8.84 26.88
C CYS A 86 17.71 7.73 27.81
N LEU A 87 18.30 6.52 27.84
CA LEU A 87 17.75 5.40 28.63
C LEU A 87 17.54 5.75 30.11
N ALA A 88 18.55 6.31 30.79
CA ALA A 88 18.44 6.66 32.21
C ALA A 88 17.35 7.72 32.45
N LYS A 89 17.28 8.74 31.57
CA LYS A 89 16.27 9.80 31.63
C LYS A 89 14.86 9.24 31.44
N HIS A 90 14.65 8.38 30.46
CA HIS A 90 13.35 7.76 30.22
C HIS A 90 12.91 6.90 31.41
N GLU A 91 13.84 6.18 32.05
CA GLU A 91 13.53 5.38 33.24
C GLU A 91 13.19 6.26 34.46
N GLU A 92 13.79 7.44 34.60
CA GLU A 92 13.41 8.42 35.62
C GLU A 92 12.01 9.00 35.35
N ILE A 93 11.73 9.38 34.10
CA ILE A 93 10.42 9.91 33.69
C ILE A 93 9.33 8.85 33.88
N LYS A 94 9.59 7.57 33.60
CA LYS A 94 8.64 6.48 33.88
C LYS A 94 8.26 6.37 35.36
N LYS A 95 9.22 6.59 36.26
CA LYS A 95 8.97 6.57 37.72
C LYS A 95 8.13 7.75 38.17
N SER A 96 8.14 8.87 37.44
CA SER A 96 7.30 10.03 37.73
C SER A 96 5.91 9.96 37.12
N ILE A 97 5.60 8.96 36.27
CA ILE A 97 4.23 8.72 35.77
C ILE A 97 3.35 8.20 36.92
N SER A 98 2.18 8.81 37.10
CA SER A 98 1.24 8.42 38.17
C SER A 98 0.64 7.02 37.95
N PRO A 99 0.23 6.32 39.02
CA PRO A 99 -0.43 5.02 38.91
C PRO A 99 -1.71 5.04 38.05
N ASP A 100 -2.46 6.14 38.07
CA ASP A 100 -3.68 6.29 37.26
C ASP A 100 -3.36 6.37 35.76
N ILE A 101 -2.30 7.08 35.38
CA ILE A 101 -1.83 7.12 33.98
C ILE A 101 -1.34 5.73 33.56
N TRP A 102 -0.61 5.00 34.41
CA TRP A 102 -0.21 3.62 34.13
C TRP A 102 -1.41 2.68 33.92
N LYS A 103 -2.48 2.86 34.71
CA LYS A 103 -3.73 2.11 34.52
C LYS A 103 -4.37 2.42 33.17
N GLN A 104 -4.38 3.68 32.75
CA GLN A 104 -4.87 4.09 31.42
C GLN A 104 -4.02 3.49 30.28
N ILE A 105 -2.69 3.56 30.38
CA ILE A 105 -1.76 2.96 29.42
C ILE A 105 -2.03 1.46 29.27
N LYS A 106 -2.18 0.75 30.39
CA LYS A 106 -2.45 -0.69 30.39
C LYS A 106 -3.80 -1.01 29.74
N ALA A 107 -4.85 -0.27 30.09
CA ALA A 107 -6.17 -0.45 29.50
C ALA A 107 -6.16 -0.19 27.98
N GLU A 108 -5.45 0.84 27.53
CA GLU A 108 -5.32 1.17 26.11
C GLU A 108 -4.53 0.10 25.34
N LYS A 109 -3.45 -0.41 25.93
CA LYS A 109 -2.69 -1.53 25.38
C LYS A 109 -3.56 -2.79 25.24
N GLU A 110 -4.29 -3.16 26.29
CA GLU A 110 -5.22 -4.30 26.26
C GLU A 110 -6.33 -4.10 25.21
N ARG A 111 -6.83 -2.87 25.04
CA ARG A 111 -7.80 -2.52 23.99
C ARG A 111 -7.21 -2.71 22.59
N LYS A 112 -5.98 -2.24 22.35
CA LYS A 112 -5.25 -2.40 21.08
C LYS A 112 -4.96 -3.86 20.75
N GLU A 113 -4.51 -4.64 21.73
CA GLU A 113 -4.26 -6.08 21.57
C GLU A 113 -5.56 -6.84 21.29
N LYS A 114 -6.65 -6.48 21.98
CA LYS A 114 -7.97 -7.10 21.77
C LYS A 114 -8.49 -6.88 20.35
N ILE A 115 -8.52 -5.65 19.86
CA ILE A 115 -8.99 -5.40 18.49
C ILE A 115 -8.09 -6.10 17.47
N LYS A 116 -6.76 -6.07 17.67
CA LYS A 116 -5.82 -6.78 16.80
C LYS A 116 -6.15 -8.28 16.71
N SER A 117 -6.36 -8.94 17.85
CA SER A 117 -6.72 -10.36 17.90
C SER A 117 -8.04 -10.65 17.19
N GLN A 118 -9.05 -9.78 17.34
CA GLN A 118 -10.34 -9.94 16.66
C GLN A 118 -10.25 -9.72 15.14
N ILE A 119 -9.37 -8.81 14.68
CA ILE A 119 -9.07 -8.64 13.25
C ILE A 119 -8.38 -9.89 12.69
N GLU A 120 -7.39 -10.44 13.42
CA GLU A 120 -6.72 -11.69 13.05
C GLU A 120 -7.70 -12.86 12.97
N GLU A 121 -8.63 -12.97 13.92
CA GLU A 121 -9.73 -13.93 13.87
C GLU A 121 -10.57 -13.79 12.60
N GLY A 122 -10.94 -12.57 12.22
CA GLY A 122 -11.69 -12.31 10.98
C GLY A 122 -10.96 -12.76 9.71
N PHE A 123 -9.65 -12.52 9.62
CA PHE A 123 -8.84 -13.02 8.50
C PHE A 123 -8.66 -14.55 8.54
N ASN A 124 -8.61 -15.17 9.73
CA ASN A 124 -8.58 -16.63 9.85
C ASN A 124 -9.89 -17.28 9.40
N LEU A 125 -11.04 -16.67 9.71
CA LEU A 125 -12.34 -17.10 9.20
C LEU A 125 -12.39 -17.01 7.66
N LEU A 126 -11.86 -15.92 7.08
CA LEU A 126 -11.72 -15.78 5.63
C LEU A 126 -10.85 -16.89 5.03
N ALA A 127 -9.68 -17.15 5.62
CA ALA A 127 -8.73 -18.17 5.15
C ALA A 127 -9.26 -19.60 5.27
N SER A 128 -10.13 -19.87 6.23
CA SER A 128 -10.77 -21.19 6.45
C SER A 128 -12.04 -21.39 5.61
N GLY A 129 -12.51 -20.35 4.90
CA GLY A 129 -13.72 -20.41 4.09
C GLY A 129 -15.01 -20.18 4.87
N GLU A 130 -14.93 -19.72 6.12
CA GLU A 130 -16.07 -19.42 6.97
C GLU A 130 -16.56 -17.98 6.73
N TYR A 131 -16.95 -17.69 5.49
CA TYR A 131 -17.20 -16.34 4.98
C TYR A 131 -18.37 -15.63 5.69
N GLU A 132 -19.47 -16.31 5.98
CA GLU A 132 -20.60 -15.72 6.70
C GLU A 132 -20.20 -15.28 8.10
N LYS A 133 -19.45 -16.13 8.83
CA LYS A 133 -18.95 -15.79 10.16
C LYS A 133 -17.97 -14.62 10.12
N ALA A 134 -17.13 -14.56 9.09
CA ALA A 134 -16.22 -13.43 8.88
C ALA A 134 -16.98 -12.11 8.68
N VAL A 135 -18.07 -12.13 7.91
CA VAL A 135 -18.96 -10.96 7.73
C VAL A 135 -19.64 -10.58 9.05
N GLU A 136 -20.20 -11.54 9.78
CA GLU A 136 -20.88 -11.29 11.06
C GLU A 136 -19.93 -10.66 12.10
N LEU A 137 -18.71 -11.20 12.22
CA LEU A 137 -17.68 -10.65 13.09
C LEU A 137 -17.32 -9.22 12.67
N ALA A 138 -17.11 -8.99 11.37
CA ALA A 138 -16.78 -7.67 10.86
C ALA A 138 -17.90 -6.64 11.11
N ASP A 139 -19.16 -7.01 10.85
CA ASP A 139 -20.32 -6.15 11.11
C ASP A 139 -20.47 -5.81 12.60
N LYS A 140 -20.20 -6.77 13.49
CA LYS A 140 -20.18 -6.52 14.93
C LYS A 140 -19.10 -5.51 15.33
N LEU A 141 -17.90 -5.64 14.77
CA LEU A 141 -16.77 -4.76 15.09
C LEU A 141 -16.93 -3.36 14.49
N LEU A 142 -17.51 -3.25 13.29
CA LEU A 142 -17.78 -1.97 12.62
C LEU A 142 -18.74 -1.06 13.40
N LYS A 143 -19.60 -1.62 14.27
CA LYS A 143 -20.41 -0.81 15.20
C LYS A 143 -19.56 0.03 16.15
N LYS A 144 -18.37 -0.44 16.50
CA LYS A 144 -17.43 0.23 17.40
C LYS A 144 -16.28 0.91 16.65
N TYR A 145 -15.89 0.38 15.50
CA TYR A 145 -14.78 0.86 14.68
C TYR A 145 -15.26 1.10 13.24
N PRO A 146 -16.15 2.09 13.01
CA PRO A 146 -16.83 2.26 11.72
C PRO A 146 -15.90 2.64 10.57
N GLU A 147 -14.69 3.10 10.86
CA GLU A 147 -13.69 3.51 9.87
C GLU A 147 -12.56 2.49 9.66
N ASP A 148 -12.59 1.32 10.32
CA ASP A 148 -11.51 0.36 10.18
C ASP A 148 -11.57 -0.39 8.84
N ASP A 149 -10.66 -0.05 7.94
CA ASP A 149 -10.62 -0.57 6.59
C ASP A 149 -10.33 -2.08 6.52
N ARG A 150 -9.69 -2.66 7.54
CA ARG A 150 -9.44 -4.11 7.58
C ARG A 150 -10.74 -4.89 7.74
N LEU A 151 -11.71 -4.34 8.48
CA LEU A 151 -13.04 -4.95 8.63
C LEU A 151 -13.82 -4.93 7.32
N TYR A 152 -13.76 -3.81 6.59
CA TYR A 152 -14.35 -3.73 5.27
C TYR A 152 -13.64 -4.66 4.27
N ASP A 153 -12.33 -4.83 4.38
CA ASP A 153 -11.55 -5.76 3.57
C ASP A 153 -12.03 -7.21 3.74
N ILE A 154 -12.18 -7.64 5.00
CA ILE A 154 -12.76 -8.94 5.36
C ILE A 154 -14.14 -9.09 4.72
N LYS A 155 -15.01 -8.07 4.82
CA LYS A 155 -16.34 -8.10 4.22
C LYS A 155 -16.29 -8.19 2.70
N VAL A 156 -15.42 -7.43 2.03
CA VAL A 156 -15.30 -7.43 0.56
C VAL A 156 -14.94 -8.82 0.07
N HIS A 157 -13.87 -9.40 0.60
CA HIS A 157 -13.42 -10.73 0.19
C HIS A 157 -14.47 -11.79 0.52
N SER A 158 -15.06 -11.75 1.71
CA SER A 158 -16.12 -12.70 2.08
C SER A 158 -17.32 -12.60 1.15
N ASN A 159 -17.76 -11.39 0.79
CA ASN A 159 -18.88 -11.20 -0.15
C ASN A 159 -18.54 -11.68 -1.56
N ILE A 160 -17.30 -11.50 -2.03
CA ILE A 160 -16.85 -12.07 -3.31
C ILE A 160 -16.99 -13.59 -3.30
N PHE A 161 -16.48 -14.27 -2.27
CA PHE A 161 -16.55 -15.74 -2.19
C PHE A 161 -17.97 -16.28 -1.96
N LEU A 162 -18.87 -15.47 -1.40
CA LEU A 162 -20.29 -15.77 -1.28
C LEU A 162 -21.10 -15.49 -2.56
N GLY A 163 -20.46 -15.05 -3.65
CA GLY A 163 -21.14 -14.64 -4.89
C GLY A 163 -21.95 -13.34 -4.75
N LYS A 164 -21.79 -12.61 -3.64
CA LYS A 164 -22.46 -11.33 -3.36
C LYS A 164 -21.67 -10.15 -3.96
N PHE A 165 -21.32 -10.25 -5.24
CA PHE A 165 -20.41 -9.30 -5.89
C PHE A 165 -20.89 -7.85 -5.83
N ASN A 166 -22.19 -7.62 -6.04
CA ASN A 166 -22.77 -6.27 -5.95
C ASN A 166 -22.61 -5.64 -4.55
N GLN A 167 -22.60 -6.44 -3.49
CA GLN A 167 -22.35 -5.96 -2.14
C GLN A 167 -20.87 -5.59 -1.96
N ALA A 168 -19.96 -6.44 -2.44
CA ALA A 168 -18.51 -6.14 -2.43
C ALA A 168 -18.19 -4.86 -3.21
N ILE A 169 -18.73 -4.71 -4.43
CA ILE A 169 -18.60 -3.52 -5.27
C ILE A 169 -19.07 -2.25 -4.55
N ARG A 170 -20.24 -2.29 -3.91
CA ARG A 170 -20.76 -1.13 -3.15
C ARG A 170 -19.84 -0.75 -2.00
N ILE A 171 -19.30 -1.73 -1.26
CA ILE A 171 -18.37 -1.48 -0.17
C ILE A 171 -17.08 -0.84 -0.72
N CYS A 172 -16.47 -1.42 -1.75
CA CYS A 172 -15.23 -0.89 -2.32
C CYS A 172 -15.41 0.54 -2.83
N ARG A 173 -16.50 0.83 -3.55
CA ARG A 173 -16.78 2.18 -4.04
C ARG A 173 -16.95 3.18 -2.89
N ALA A 174 -17.72 2.83 -1.86
CA ALA A 174 -17.93 3.69 -0.71
C ALA A 174 -16.61 3.97 0.06
N ARG A 175 -15.79 2.94 0.26
CA ARG A 175 -14.50 3.08 0.95
C ARG A 175 -13.44 3.78 0.11
N TYR A 176 -13.48 3.66 -1.22
CA TYR A 176 -12.64 4.45 -2.11
C TYR A 176 -12.91 5.96 -1.96
N GLU A 177 -14.18 6.38 -1.94
CA GLU A 177 -14.56 7.77 -1.68
C GLU A 177 -14.17 8.23 -0.27
N ALA A 178 -14.42 7.39 0.74
CA ALA A 178 -14.02 7.69 2.11
C ALA A 178 -12.50 7.88 2.25
N ALA A 179 -11.70 7.03 1.60
CA ALA A 179 -10.25 7.11 1.63
C ALA A 179 -9.70 8.36 0.91
N LYS A 180 -10.36 8.84 -0.16
CA LYS A 180 -9.99 10.12 -0.80
C LYS A 180 -10.18 11.29 0.16
N GLN A 181 -11.35 11.37 0.79
CA GLN A 181 -11.65 12.40 1.79
C GLN A 181 -10.71 12.30 3.00
N GLU A 182 -10.40 11.08 3.44
CA GLU A 182 -9.47 10.85 4.54
C GLU A 182 -8.05 11.33 4.20
N LYS A 183 -7.60 11.08 2.97
CA LYS A 183 -6.31 11.56 2.48
C LYS A 183 -6.26 13.09 2.43
N GLU A 184 -7.30 13.75 1.92
CA GLU A 184 -7.39 15.21 1.88
C GLU A 184 -7.35 15.80 3.29
N PHE A 185 -8.17 15.27 4.19
CA PHE A 185 -8.19 15.71 5.59
C PHE A 185 -6.84 15.53 6.27
N PHE A 186 -6.19 14.37 6.08
CA PHE A 186 -4.88 14.11 6.67
C PHE A 186 -3.80 15.06 6.13
N LEU A 187 -3.84 15.42 4.84
CA LEU A 187 -2.90 16.37 4.26
C LEU A 187 -3.08 17.79 4.82
N GLU A 188 -4.31 18.17 5.16
CA GLU A 188 -4.63 19.48 5.75
C GLU A 188 -4.33 19.56 7.26
N HIS A 189 -4.63 18.50 8.01
CA HIS A 189 -4.64 18.52 9.47
C HIS A 189 -3.46 17.73 10.11
N GLY A 190 -2.79 16.87 9.35
CA GLY A 190 -1.73 15.99 9.85
C GLY A 190 -2.21 14.84 10.74
N ILE A 191 -3.53 14.67 10.89
CA ILE A 191 -4.19 13.63 11.70
C ILE A 191 -5.36 13.02 10.93
N HIS A 192 -5.75 11.81 11.31
CA HIS A 192 -6.92 11.14 10.75
C HIS A 192 -8.22 11.69 11.37
N ARG A 193 -9.33 11.71 10.60
CA ARG A 193 -10.62 12.26 11.08
C ARG A 193 -11.12 11.63 12.37
N GLY A 194 -10.88 10.33 12.53
CA GLY A 194 -11.23 9.61 13.76
C GLY A 194 -10.49 10.08 15.02
N HIS A 195 -9.44 10.90 14.90
CA HIS A 195 -8.69 11.47 16.04
C HIS A 195 -9.14 12.89 16.41
N GLU A 196 -10.01 13.52 15.63
CA GLU A 196 -10.47 14.89 15.85
C GLU A 196 -11.30 15.03 17.14
N SER A 197 -12.00 13.96 17.55
CA SER A 197 -12.81 13.94 18.79
C SER A 197 -11.98 13.75 20.07
N GLY A 198 -10.65 13.71 20.00
CA GLY A 198 -9.76 13.55 21.16
C GLY A 198 -9.64 12.11 21.68
N GLU A 199 -10.37 11.15 21.12
CA GLU A 199 -10.13 9.72 21.31
C GLU A 199 -9.18 9.21 20.21
N GLU A 200 -8.11 8.51 20.60
CA GLU A 200 -7.22 7.88 19.62
C GLU A 200 -8.00 6.78 18.87
N SER A 201 -8.24 6.97 17.57
CA SER A 201 -8.93 5.97 16.75
C SER A 201 -8.00 4.77 16.54
N LEU A 202 -8.43 3.59 16.99
CA LEU A 202 -7.74 2.33 16.72
C LEU A 202 -7.95 1.80 15.30
N SER A 203 -8.71 2.55 14.51
CA SER A 203 -9.07 2.17 13.15
C SER A 203 -7.85 2.23 12.25
N HIS A 204 -7.74 1.24 11.38
CA HIS A 204 -6.74 1.23 10.33
C HIS A 204 -7.30 1.83 9.04
N TYR A 205 -6.50 2.68 8.37
CA TYR A 205 -6.89 3.33 7.12
C TYR A 205 -6.01 2.85 5.97
N TYR A 206 -6.63 2.43 4.89
CA TYR A 206 -5.99 2.12 3.62
C TYR A 206 -5.93 3.34 2.72
N SER A 207 -4.97 3.34 1.80
CA SER A 207 -4.85 4.41 0.81
C SER A 207 -6.01 4.35 -0.22
N PRO A 208 -6.33 5.47 -0.90
CA PRO A 208 -7.26 5.44 -2.03
C PRO A 208 -6.90 4.40 -3.09
N LEU A 209 -5.60 4.23 -3.40
CA LEU A 209 -5.14 3.26 -4.39
C LEU A 209 -5.45 1.82 -3.97
N SER A 210 -5.29 1.51 -2.68
CA SER A 210 -5.62 0.18 -2.12
C SER A 210 -7.11 -0.16 -2.22
N TRP A 211 -7.99 0.84 -2.09
CA TRP A 211 -9.43 0.66 -2.28
C TRP A 211 -9.82 0.61 -3.76
N LEU A 212 -9.13 1.37 -4.62
CA LEU A 212 -9.32 1.32 -6.07
C LEU A 212 -8.96 -0.06 -6.64
N GLU A 213 -7.87 -0.67 -6.15
CA GLU A 213 -7.48 -2.04 -6.47
C GLU A 213 -8.55 -3.06 -6.07
N LYS A 214 -9.01 -3.02 -4.81
CA LYS A 214 -10.10 -3.88 -4.33
C LYS A 214 -11.40 -3.67 -5.11
N TYR A 215 -11.67 -2.44 -5.53
CA TYR A 215 -12.83 -2.13 -6.37
C TYR A 215 -12.70 -2.80 -7.75
N TRP A 216 -11.53 -2.69 -8.38
CA TRP A 216 -11.25 -3.37 -9.64
C TRP A 216 -11.39 -4.90 -9.51
N ILE A 217 -10.81 -5.49 -8.46
CA ILE A 217 -10.93 -6.94 -8.18
C ILE A 217 -12.40 -7.34 -8.02
N ALA A 218 -13.22 -6.57 -7.31
CA ALA A 218 -14.64 -6.87 -7.13
C ALA A 218 -15.44 -6.79 -8.44
N LEU A 219 -15.13 -5.82 -9.32
CA LEU A 219 -15.73 -5.72 -10.66
C LEU A 219 -15.32 -6.91 -11.54
N LYS A 220 -14.04 -7.29 -11.50
CA LYS A 220 -13.54 -8.44 -12.25
C LYS A 220 -14.09 -9.75 -11.72
N ALA A 221 -14.29 -9.90 -10.41
CA ALA A 221 -14.93 -11.08 -9.83
C ALA A 221 -16.33 -11.30 -10.40
N LEU A 222 -17.17 -10.25 -10.47
CA LEU A 222 -18.48 -10.31 -11.13
C LEU A 222 -18.35 -10.66 -12.62
N ALA A 223 -17.45 -10.00 -13.33
CA ALA A 223 -17.28 -10.19 -14.77
C ALA A 223 -16.79 -11.61 -15.12
N TYR A 224 -15.86 -12.15 -14.34
CA TYR A 224 -15.30 -13.48 -14.54
C TYR A 224 -16.31 -14.57 -14.17
N ASP A 225 -17.09 -14.37 -13.10
CA ASP A 225 -18.19 -15.28 -12.74
C ASP A 225 -19.25 -15.36 -13.85
N ALA A 226 -19.63 -14.21 -14.42
CA ALA A 226 -20.59 -14.15 -15.53
C ALA A 226 -20.11 -14.81 -16.83
N GLN A 227 -18.80 -15.01 -16.99
CA GLN A 227 -18.22 -15.70 -18.14
C GLN A 227 -18.21 -17.23 -17.99
N LEU A 228 -18.47 -17.77 -16.80
CA LEU A 228 -18.47 -19.22 -16.58
C LEU A 228 -19.60 -19.87 -17.39
N PRO A 229 -19.28 -20.85 -18.25
CA PRO A 229 -20.29 -21.50 -19.09
C PRO A 229 -21.19 -22.44 -18.28
N GLN A 230 -22.51 -22.35 -18.50
CA GLN A 230 -23.52 -23.17 -17.79
C GLN A 230 -23.33 -24.69 -18.04
N ASN A 231 -23.11 -25.08 -19.29
CA ASN A 231 -22.78 -26.46 -19.69
C ASN A 231 -21.28 -26.59 -20.03
N GLY A 232 -20.46 -26.31 -19.03
CA GLY A 232 -19.00 -26.22 -19.19
C GLY A 232 -18.28 -27.54 -19.48
N ASN A 233 -17.10 -27.45 -20.09
CA ASN A 233 -16.18 -28.56 -20.34
C ASN A 233 -15.70 -29.19 -19.03
N GLU A 234 -16.20 -30.40 -18.74
CA GLU A 234 -15.87 -31.16 -17.52
C GLU A 234 -14.38 -31.52 -17.42
N ARG A 235 -13.67 -31.64 -18.55
CA ARG A 235 -12.22 -31.85 -18.56
C ARG A 235 -11.50 -30.62 -18.00
N VAL A 236 -11.86 -29.43 -18.48
CA VAL A 236 -11.29 -28.16 -18.00
C VAL A 236 -11.57 -27.96 -16.51
N LYS A 237 -12.82 -28.18 -16.07
CA LYS A 237 -13.17 -28.08 -14.64
C LYS A 237 -12.32 -28.99 -13.76
N LYS A 238 -12.08 -30.23 -14.18
CA LYS A 238 -11.21 -31.18 -13.47
C LYS A 238 -9.77 -30.70 -13.40
N LEU A 239 -9.23 -30.15 -14.49
CA LEU A 239 -7.86 -29.63 -14.52
C LEU A 239 -7.69 -28.39 -13.67
N VAL A 240 -8.61 -27.43 -13.73
CA VAL A 240 -8.61 -26.24 -12.87
C VAL A 240 -8.73 -26.62 -11.40
N LYS A 241 -9.55 -27.63 -11.07
CA LYS A 241 -9.62 -28.17 -9.70
C LYS A 241 -8.27 -28.76 -9.26
N LYS A 242 -7.57 -29.50 -10.13
CA LYS A 242 -6.22 -30.02 -9.85
C LYS A 242 -5.20 -28.89 -9.69
N LEU A 243 -5.24 -27.86 -10.54
CA LEU A 243 -4.37 -26.69 -10.43
C LEU A 243 -4.55 -25.98 -9.08
N LYS A 244 -5.80 -25.88 -8.60
CA LYS A 244 -6.13 -25.32 -7.28
C LYS A 244 -5.53 -26.11 -6.10
N GLU A 245 -5.10 -27.36 -6.30
CA GLU A 245 -4.36 -28.08 -5.26
C GLU A 245 -3.02 -27.43 -4.90
N ALA A 246 -2.50 -26.53 -5.74
CA ALA A 246 -1.35 -25.68 -5.41
C ALA A 246 -1.55 -24.92 -4.07
N ASP A 247 -2.80 -24.60 -3.73
CA ASP A 247 -3.14 -23.84 -2.52
C ASP A 247 -3.15 -24.71 -1.26
N ASN A 248 -3.03 -26.03 -1.39
CA ASN A 248 -2.99 -26.95 -0.26
C ASN A 248 -1.62 -26.89 0.44
N LEU A 249 -1.54 -26.12 1.51
CA LEU A 249 -0.33 -25.93 2.31
C LEU A 249 0.14 -27.21 3.04
N ARG A 250 -0.75 -28.20 3.27
CA ARG A 250 -0.33 -29.50 3.83
C ARG A 250 0.37 -30.35 2.78
N LYS A 251 -0.09 -30.29 1.53
CA LYS A 251 0.54 -30.98 0.39
C LYS A 251 1.84 -30.28 -0.03
N PHE A 252 1.88 -28.96 0.04
CA PHE A 252 3.00 -28.13 -0.37
C PHE A 252 3.44 -27.17 0.75
N PRO A 253 4.23 -27.64 1.75
CA PRO A 253 4.60 -26.85 2.92
C PRO A 253 5.64 -25.77 2.63
N GLU A 254 6.42 -25.92 1.56
CA GLU A 254 7.47 -24.97 1.19
C GLU A 254 6.87 -23.61 0.77
N LYS A 255 7.58 -22.53 1.14
CA LYS A 255 7.21 -21.13 0.89
C LYS A 255 8.20 -20.45 -0.07
N GLY A 256 7.84 -19.26 -0.53
CA GLY A 256 8.67 -18.47 -1.46
C GLY A 256 9.00 -19.23 -2.75
N ASP A 257 10.18 -18.98 -3.31
CA ASP A 257 10.60 -19.55 -4.60
C ASP A 257 10.69 -21.07 -4.58
N ARG A 258 11.15 -21.66 -3.46
CA ARG A 258 11.17 -23.12 -3.27
C ARG A 258 9.77 -23.71 -3.31
N GLY A 259 8.81 -23.03 -2.67
CA GLY A 259 7.41 -23.41 -2.70
C GLY A 259 6.79 -23.33 -4.09
N LEU A 260 7.13 -22.29 -4.85
CA LEU A 260 6.67 -22.14 -6.23
C LEU A 260 7.22 -23.24 -7.14
N GLU A 261 8.53 -23.52 -7.05
CA GLU A 261 9.20 -24.53 -7.87
C GLU A 261 8.69 -25.94 -7.56
N GLN A 262 8.44 -26.25 -6.29
CA GLN A 262 7.84 -27.52 -5.87
C GLN A 262 6.48 -27.75 -6.54
N ARG A 263 5.61 -26.73 -6.52
CA ARG A 263 4.27 -26.78 -7.12
C ARG A 263 4.34 -26.85 -8.65
N ARG A 264 5.25 -26.08 -9.26
CA ARG A 264 5.49 -26.09 -10.71
C ARG A 264 5.83 -27.51 -11.20
N LYS A 265 6.79 -28.17 -10.55
CA LYS A 265 7.15 -29.57 -10.88
C LYS A 265 5.99 -30.54 -10.69
N ALA A 266 5.25 -30.42 -9.58
CA ALA A 266 4.15 -31.33 -9.29
C ALA A 266 2.93 -31.15 -10.22
N LEU A 267 2.71 -29.93 -10.73
CA LEU A 267 1.55 -29.57 -11.55
C LEU A 267 1.89 -29.39 -13.03
N GLU A 268 3.13 -29.64 -13.44
CA GLU A 268 3.59 -29.49 -14.83
C GLU A 268 2.67 -30.20 -15.85
N PRO A 269 2.22 -31.46 -15.65
CA PRO A 269 1.31 -32.11 -16.58
C PRO A 269 -0.04 -31.39 -16.70
N VAL A 270 -0.55 -30.86 -15.57
CA VAL A 270 -1.83 -30.13 -15.53
C VAL A 270 -1.71 -28.78 -16.25
N ILE A 271 -0.60 -28.07 -16.04
CA ILE A 271 -0.31 -26.79 -16.69
C ILE A 271 -0.20 -26.99 -18.21
N LYS A 272 0.56 -28.00 -18.66
CA LYS A 272 0.70 -28.34 -20.08
C LYS A 272 -0.64 -28.70 -20.72
N GLU A 273 -1.43 -29.55 -20.07
CA GLU A 273 -2.74 -29.93 -20.60
C GLU A 273 -3.70 -28.72 -20.69
N LEU A 274 -3.66 -27.80 -19.73
CA LEU A 274 -4.41 -26.54 -19.80
C LEU A 274 -3.91 -25.65 -20.96
N GLN A 275 -2.61 -25.56 -21.20
CA GLN A 275 -2.03 -24.83 -22.33
C GLN A 275 -2.46 -25.43 -23.68
N GLU A 276 -2.56 -26.75 -23.79
CA GLU A 276 -2.99 -27.46 -25.01
C GLU A 276 -4.48 -27.30 -25.31
N ILE A 277 -5.32 -27.21 -24.27
CA ILE A 277 -6.77 -27.02 -24.43
C ILE A 277 -7.11 -25.70 -25.15
N GLY A 278 -6.34 -24.65 -24.91
CA GLY A 278 -6.53 -23.37 -25.57
C GLY A 278 -7.56 -22.44 -24.91
N PRO A 279 -8.07 -21.44 -25.65
CA PRO A 279 -8.86 -20.32 -25.11
C PRO A 279 -10.13 -20.70 -24.35
N GLU A 280 -10.70 -21.88 -24.59
CA GLU A 280 -11.88 -22.36 -23.86
C GLU A 280 -11.63 -22.53 -22.35
N ALA A 281 -10.36 -22.61 -21.92
CA ALA A 281 -10.00 -22.67 -20.52
C ALA A 281 -10.05 -21.30 -19.81
N ILE A 282 -10.01 -20.19 -20.56
CA ILE A 282 -9.91 -18.83 -20.00
C ILE A 282 -10.99 -18.57 -18.92
N PRO A 283 -12.30 -18.78 -19.16
CA PRO A 283 -13.32 -18.46 -18.16
C PRO A 283 -13.18 -19.23 -16.85
N TYR A 284 -12.53 -20.40 -16.85
CA TYR A 284 -12.29 -21.21 -15.65
C TYR A 284 -11.02 -20.81 -14.90
N LEU A 285 -10.05 -20.23 -15.60
CA LEU A 285 -8.78 -19.76 -15.03
C LEU A 285 -8.93 -18.39 -14.36
N LEU A 286 -9.70 -17.48 -14.96
CA LEU A 286 -9.86 -16.11 -14.47
C LEU A 286 -10.33 -16.03 -13.00
N PRO A 287 -11.31 -16.82 -12.53
CA PRO A 287 -11.72 -16.81 -11.13
C PRO A 287 -10.59 -17.15 -10.14
N LEU A 288 -9.58 -17.94 -10.55
CA LEU A 288 -8.43 -18.25 -9.68
C LEU A 288 -7.60 -17.01 -9.38
N THR A 289 -7.64 -15.98 -10.23
CA THR A 289 -6.82 -14.77 -10.10
C THR A 289 -7.41 -13.75 -9.12
N ILE A 290 -8.70 -13.86 -8.80
CA ILE A 290 -9.38 -13.00 -7.81
C ILE A 290 -8.83 -13.25 -6.40
N ASN A 291 -8.46 -14.50 -6.11
CA ASN A 291 -7.82 -14.87 -4.86
C ASN A 291 -6.32 -15.04 -5.10
N PHE A 292 -5.51 -14.05 -4.72
CA PHE A 292 -4.05 -14.16 -4.85
C PHE A 292 -3.53 -15.31 -4.00
N SER A 293 -3.23 -16.40 -4.67
CA SER A 293 -2.98 -17.72 -4.12
C SER A 293 -1.93 -18.42 -4.98
N TRP A 294 -1.45 -19.59 -4.56
CA TRP A 294 -0.43 -20.32 -5.30
C TRP A 294 -0.92 -20.75 -6.69
N SER A 295 -2.19 -21.13 -6.81
CA SER A 295 -2.79 -21.50 -8.10
C SER A 295 -2.85 -20.32 -9.07
N SER A 296 -3.12 -19.11 -8.56
CA SER A 296 -3.18 -17.90 -9.38
C SER A 296 -1.86 -17.55 -10.08
N LEU A 297 -0.71 -17.94 -9.49
CA LEU A 297 0.62 -17.64 -10.03
C LEU A 297 0.90 -18.35 -11.36
N PHE A 298 0.19 -19.45 -11.65
CA PHE A 298 0.34 -20.21 -12.88
C PHE A 298 -0.62 -19.75 -14.00
N VAL A 299 -1.59 -18.89 -13.69
CA VAL A 299 -2.56 -18.43 -14.70
C VAL A 299 -1.89 -17.63 -15.83
N PRO A 300 -0.98 -16.66 -15.58
CA PRO A 300 -0.37 -15.89 -16.66
C PRO A 300 0.40 -16.75 -17.68
N GLU A 301 1.13 -17.77 -17.25
CA GLU A 301 1.88 -18.64 -18.18
C GLU A 301 0.96 -19.57 -19.00
N ILE A 302 -0.21 -19.92 -18.45
CA ILE A 302 -1.22 -20.69 -19.19
C ILE A 302 -1.85 -19.77 -20.24
N LEU A 303 -2.25 -18.55 -19.86
CA LEU A 303 -2.81 -17.56 -20.79
C LEU A 303 -1.81 -17.16 -21.88
N ALA A 304 -0.52 -17.07 -21.56
CA ALA A 304 0.52 -16.71 -22.52
C ALA A 304 0.68 -17.71 -23.68
N ALA A 305 0.28 -18.97 -23.46
CA ALA A 305 0.27 -20.00 -24.50
C ALA A 305 -0.87 -19.82 -25.52
N TYR A 306 -1.85 -18.97 -25.24
CA TYR A 306 -3.00 -18.73 -26.12
C TYR A 306 -2.75 -17.52 -27.04
N PRO A 307 -2.65 -17.70 -28.36
CA PRO A 307 -2.41 -16.62 -29.31
C PRO A 307 -3.71 -15.90 -29.69
N VAL A 308 -4.51 -15.50 -28.70
CA VAL A 308 -5.80 -14.83 -28.91
C VAL A 308 -5.90 -13.55 -28.07
N GLU A 309 -6.65 -12.56 -28.56
CA GLU A 309 -6.80 -11.28 -27.88
C GLU A 309 -7.37 -11.41 -26.46
N ASP A 310 -8.32 -12.32 -26.25
CA ASP A 310 -8.97 -12.53 -24.94
C ASP A 310 -7.95 -12.87 -23.84
N ALA A 311 -6.92 -13.66 -24.17
CA ALA A 311 -5.87 -14.02 -23.23
C ALA A 311 -4.97 -12.81 -22.90
N TRP A 312 -4.69 -11.96 -23.89
CA TRP A 312 -3.89 -10.75 -23.69
C TRP A 312 -4.68 -9.71 -22.89
N ARG A 313 -5.96 -9.51 -23.20
CA ARG A 313 -6.87 -8.66 -22.41
C ARG A 313 -6.96 -9.13 -20.97
N ALA A 314 -7.14 -10.43 -20.74
CA ALA A 314 -7.12 -11.01 -19.40
C ALA A 314 -5.81 -10.69 -18.65
N MET A 315 -4.65 -10.87 -19.27
CA MET A 315 -3.37 -10.52 -18.65
C MET A 315 -3.26 -9.01 -18.35
N MET A 316 -3.81 -8.15 -19.21
CA MET A 316 -3.85 -6.71 -18.97
C MET A 316 -4.72 -6.37 -17.75
N GLU A 317 -5.89 -6.99 -17.63
CA GLU A 317 -6.78 -6.80 -16.47
C GLU A 317 -6.19 -7.36 -15.17
N ILE A 318 -5.58 -8.54 -15.20
CA ILE A 318 -4.91 -9.18 -14.05
C ILE A 318 -3.72 -8.33 -13.58
N SER A 319 -3.01 -7.67 -14.50
CA SER A 319 -1.87 -6.82 -14.15
C SER A 319 -2.24 -5.65 -13.21
N MET A 320 -3.52 -5.26 -13.20
CA MET A 320 -4.07 -4.20 -12.35
C MET A 320 -4.42 -4.66 -10.93
N PHE A 321 -4.24 -5.93 -10.58
CA PHE A 321 -4.62 -6.47 -9.25
C PHE A 321 -3.63 -6.11 -8.13
N GLY A 322 -2.56 -5.37 -8.44
CA GLY A 322 -1.61 -4.87 -7.43
C GLY A 322 -0.63 -5.91 -6.87
N TYR A 323 -0.73 -7.18 -7.27
CA TYR A 323 0.20 -8.22 -6.82
C TYR A 323 1.47 -8.23 -7.68
N SER A 324 2.58 -7.72 -7.11
CA SER A 324 3.85 -7.49 -7.82
C SER A 324 4.32 -8.66 -8.71
N TYR A 325 4.21 -9.90 -8.23
CA TYR A 325 4.65 -11.07 -9.00
C TYR A 325 3.77 -11.33 -10.22
N ILE A 326 2.44 -11.41 -10.05
CA ILE A 326 1.52 -11.72 -11.15
C ILE A 326 1.48 -10.57 -12.17
N THR A 327 1.54 -9.31 -11.69
CA THR A 327 1.63 -8.14 -12.54
C THR A 327 2.90 -8.19 -13.40
N ALA A 328 4.06 -8.48 -12.79
CA ALA A 328 5.31 -8.59 -13.53
C ALA A 328 5.26 -9.74 -14.57
N ALA A 329 4.70 -10.90 -14.21
CA ALA A 329 4.53 -12.02 -15.13
C ALA A 329 3.66 -11.64 -16.34
N CYS A 330 2.46 -11.08 -16.11
CA CYS A 330 1.57 -10.60 -17.17
C CYS A 330 2.26 -9.58 -18.08
N CYS A 331 2.90 -8.55 -17.51
CA CYS A 331 3.62 -7.53 -18.28
C CYS A 331 4.76 -8.12 -19.13
N ASN A 332 5.47 -9.12 -18.61
CA ASN A 332 6.56 -9.78 -19.33
C ASN A 332 6.06 -10.59 -20.54
N TYR A 333 4.93 -11.30 -20.42
CA TYR A 333 4.35 -11.99 -21.57
C TYR A 333 3.71 -11.04 -22.58
N LEU A 334 3.14 -9.93 -22.12
CA LEU A 334 2.53 -8.92 -22.98
C LEU A 334 3.56 -8.16 -23.81
N LYS A 335 4.69 -7.75 -23.23
CA LYS A 335 5.74 -7.02 -24.00
C LYS A 335 6.31 -7.85 -25.14
N GLU A 336 6.37 -9.18 -25.00
CA GLU A 336 6.86 -10.10 -26.04
C GLU A 336 5.95 -10.12 -27.28
N LYS A 337 4.71 -9.65 -27.18
CA LYS A 337 3.79 -9.55 -28.33
C LYS A 337 4.12 -8.38 -29.26
N GLY A 338 4.94 -7.42 -28.80
CA GLY A 338 5.38 -6.29 -29.61
C GLY A 338 4.23 -5.46 -30.18
N GLU A 339 4.37 -5.01 -31.42
CA GLU A 339 3.43 -4.08 -32.06
C GLU A 339 2.02 -4.65 -32.28
N ILE A 340 1.86 -5.97 -32.34
CA ILE A 340 0.55 -6.64 -32.47
C ILE A 340 -0.39 -6.24 -31.32
N LEU A 341 0.16 -5.90 -30.15
CA LEU A 341 -0.61 -5.50 -28.97
C LEU A 341 -1.13 -4.05 -29.04
N ILE A 342 -0.62 -3.21 -29.95
CA ILE A 342 -0.91 -1.76 -29.97
C ILE A 342 -2.40 -1.44 -30.08
N PRO A 343 -3.20 -2.06 -30.98
CA PRO A 343 -4.64 -1.76 -31.06
C PRO A 343 -5.37 -2.02 -29.73
N LEU A 344 -5.01 -3.12 -29.05
CA LEU A 344 -5.57 -3.49 -27.74
C LEU A 344 -5.16 -2.49 -26.66
N LEU A 345 -3.90 -2.05 -26.66
CA LEU A 345 -3.40 -1.06 -25.73
C LEU A 345 -4.11 0.29 -25.90
N GLN A 346 -4.35 0.73 -27.14
CA GLN A 346 -5.08 1.96 -27.42
C GLN A 346 -6.50 1.92 -26.83
N GLU A 347 -7.23 0.83 -27.06
CA GLU A 347 -8.57 0.65 -26.51
C GLU A 347 -8.56 0.60 -24.97
N PHE A 348 -7.58 -0.09 -24.38
CA PHE A 348 -7.47 -0.28 -22.94
C PHE A 348 -7.27 1.02 -22.16
N PHE A 349 -6.54 1.98 -22.72
CA PHE A 349 -6.37 3.31 -22.11
C PHE A 349 -7.55 4.26 -22.36
N VAL A 350 -8.48 3.93 -23.26
CA VAL A 350 -9.75 4.67 -23.42
C VAL A 350 -10.80 4.18 -22.41
N LYS A 351 -10.77 2.91 -22.01
CA LYS A 351 -11.75 2.32 -21.10
C LYS A 351 -11.40 2.53 -19.63
N ASN A 352 -12.41 2.86 -18.83
CA ASN A 352 -12.36 2.98 -17.36
C ASN A 352 -11.17 3.86 -16.89
N PRO A 353 -11.10 5.15 -17.29
CA PRO A 353 -10.00 6.05 -16.93
C PRO A 353 -9.84 6.24 -15.42
N GLU A 354 -10.90 6.03 -14.63
CA GLU A 354 -10.84 6.08 -13.17
C GLU A 354 -9.90 5.03 -12.55
N PHE A 355 -9.55 3.97 -13.30
CA PHE A 355 -8.59 2.95 -12.90
C PHE A 355 -7.20 3.11 -13.52
N ASP A 356 -6.93 4.19 -14.24
CA ASP A 356 -5.59 4.46 -14.83
C ASP A 356 -4.44 4.37 -13.82
N PRO A 357 -4.57 4.77 -12.54
CA PRO A 357 -3.52 4.58 -11.54
C PRO A 357 -3.11 3.10 -11.34
N LEU A 358 -4.00 2.14 -11.64
CA LEU A 358 -3.69 0.71 -11.59
C LEU A 358 -3.00 0.20 -12.86
N LYS A 359 -3.05 0.95 -13.97
CA LYS A 359 -2.51 0.54 -15.28
C LYS A 359 -1.00 0.76 -15.41
N THR A 360 -0.31 1.19 -14.35
CA THR A 360 1.13 1.53 -14.40
C THR A 360 2.03 0.40 -14.91
N GLY A 361 1.66 -0.87 -14.68
CA GLY A 361 2.33 -2.02 -15.29
C GLY A 361 2.22 -2.04 -16.82
N ILE A 362 1.04 -1.75 -17.36
CA ILE A 362 0.79 -1.69 -18.81
C ILE A 362 1.43 -0.44 -19.43
N ILE A 363 1.49 0.68 -18.71
CA ILE A 363 2.24 1.85 -19.15
C ILE A 363 3.72 1.49 -19.36
N ARG A 364 4.30 0.66 -18.49
CA ARG A 364 5.67 0.16 -18.69
C ARG A 364 5.79 -0.73 -19.92
N VAL A 365 4.78 -1.56 -20.21
CA VAL A 365 4.76 -2.38 -21.44
C VAL A 365 4.82 -1.49 -22.69
N LEU A 366 4.09 -0.37 -22.72
CA LEU A 366 4.21 0.63 -23.80
C LEU A 366 5.65 1.14 -23.96
N GLY A 367 6.36 1.38 -22.84
CA GLY A 367 7.76 1.82 -22.86
C GLY A 367 8.74 0.80 -23.45
N GLU A 368 8.43 -0.49 -23.35
CA GLU A 368 9.26 -1.57 -23.91
C GLU A 368 8.95 -1.83 -25.40
N ILE A 369 7.72 -1.55 -25.84
CA ILE A 369 7.32 -1.65 -27.26
C ILE A 369 7.66 -0.33 -27.94
N LYS A 370 8.85 -0.23 -28.54
CA LYS A 370 9.31 0.99 -29.21
C LYS A 370 8.64 1.18 -30.57
N SER A 371 7.56 1.97 -30.62
CA SER A 371 6.92 2.40 -31.86
C SER A 371 6.45 3.86 -31.75
N ARG A 372 6.10 4.51 -32.87
CA ARG A 372 5.61 5.89 -32.80
C ARG A 372 4.23 5.95 -32.16
N GLU A 373 3.40 4.95 -32.40
CA GLU A 373 2.06 4.82 -31.85
C GLU A 373 2.10 4.69 -30.32
N THR A 374 2.98 3.85 -29.77
CA THR A 374 3.11 3.72 -28.31
C THR A 374 3.66 5.00 -27.68
N PHE A 375 4.58 5.70 -28.37
CA PHE A 375 5.06 7.01 -27.94
C PHE A 375 3.92 8.05 -27.87
N GLU A 376 3.01 8.07 -28.86
CA GLU A 376 1.84 8.97 -28.84
C GLU A 376 0.82 8.60 -27.75
N ILE A 377 0.66 7.31 -27.41
CA ILE A 377 -0.13 6.91 -26.23
C ILE A 377 0.52 7.47 -24.95
N LEU A 378 1.83 7.28 -24.78
CA LEU A 378 2.56 7.76 -23.60
C LEU A 378 2.53 9.29 -23.47
N LYS A 379 2.61 10.02 -24.59
CA LYS A 379 2.46 11.49 -24.61
C LYS A 379 1.13 11.94 -24.03
N ARG A 380 0.03 11.28 -24.38
CA ARG A 380 -1.29 11.58 -23.81
C ARG A 380 -1.33 11.30 -22.30
N LEU A 381 -0.71 10.20 -21.87
CA LEU A 381 -0.65 9.83 -20.45
C LEU A 381 0.23 10.78 -19.62
N LEU A 382 1.19 11.50 -20.21
CA LEU A 382 1.92 12.55 -19.51
C LEU A 382 1.07 13.74 -19.11
N GLU A 383 -0.09 13.96 -19.74
CA GLU A 383 -1.01 15.05 -19.41
C GLU A 383 -2.04 14.65 -18.34
N HIS A 384 -1.98 13.41 -17.84
CA HIS A 384 -2.88 12.90 -16.81
C HIS A 384 -2.73 13.68 -15.47
N GLU A 385 -3.79 13.71 -14.67
CA GLU A 385 -3.82 14.39 -13.36
C GLU A 385 -3.17 13.55 -12.26
N ASP A 386 -3.36 12.23 -12.29
CA ASP A 386 -2.76 11.32 -11.32
C ASP A 386 -1.23 11.23 -11.48
N PRO A 387 -0.45 11.50 -10.41
CA PRO A 387 1.01 11.53 -10.46
C PRO A 387 1.66 10.16 -10.69
N TYR A 388 1.01 9.05 -10.33
CA TYR A 388 1.53 7.71 -10.60
C TYR A 388 1.49 7.39 -12.10
N VAL A 389 0.42 7.80 -12.79
CA VAL A 389 0.29 7.67 -14.25
C VAL A 389 1.35 8.50 -14.96
N VAL A 390 1.49 9.78 -14.60
CA VAL A 390 2.49 10.68 -15.19
C VAL A 390 3.91 10.15 -14.97
N LYS A 391 4.23 9.71 -13.74
CA LYS A 391 5.53 9.11 -13.42
C LYS A 391 5.81 7.86 -14.27
N ALA A 392 4.84 6.96 -14.39
CA ALA A 392 5.00 5.74 -15.19
C ALA A 392 5.19 6.07 -16.68
N ALA A 393 4.45 7.03 -17.22
CA ALA A 393 4.54 7.47 -18.61
C ALA A 393 5.91 8.12 -18.90
N ALA A 394 6.39 8.99 -18.00
CA ALA A 394 7.69 9.64 -18.11
C ALA A 394 8.86 8.64 -18.18
N ILE A 395 8.88 7.66 -17.28
CA ILE A 395 9.89 6.59 -17.27
C ILE A 395 9.84 5.79 -18.58
N SER A 396 8.63 5.54 -19.09
CA SER A 396 8.42 4.75 -20.31
C SER A 396 8.86 5.51 -21.56
N ILE A 397 8.59 6.82 -21.65
CA ILE A 397 9.09 7.71 -22.70
C ILE A 397 10.60 7.76 -22.72
N PHE A 398 11.23 7.90 -21.55
CA PHE A 398 12.68 7.87 -21.42
C PHE A 398 13.29 6.58 -21.98
N ARG A 399 12.65 5.42 -21.76
CA ARG A 399 13.13 4.11 -22.23
C ARG A 399 13.05 3.96 -23.75
N GLN A 400 12.03 4.52 -24.40
CA GLN A 400 11.91 4.42 -25.86
C GLN A 400 13.02 5.18 -26.60
N GLY A 401 13.56 6.24 -25.98
CA GLY A 401 14.73 6.96 -26.49
C GLY A 401 14.46 7.71 -27.80
N PHE A 402 13.27 8.30 -27.95
CA PHE A 402 12.98 9.27 -29.00
C PHE A 402 13.61 10.63 -28.68
N ASP A 403 14.06 11.36 -29.70
CA ASP A 403 14.78 12.63 -29.52
C ASP A 403 13.92 13.72 -28.87
N GLU A 404 12.61 13.70 -29.13
CA GLU A 404 11.65 14.66 -28.55
C GLU A 404 11.38 14.42 -27.05
N ALA A 405 11.86 13.30 -26.48
CA ALA A 405 11.60 12.95 -25.09
C ALA A 405 12.09 14.02 -24.10
N LEU A 406 13.25 14.63 -24.35
CA LEU A 406 13.83 15.59 -23.39
C LEU A 406 12.91 16.81 -23.19
N GLU A 407 12.51 17.46 -24.27
CA GLU A 407 11.66 18.66 -24.21
C GLU A 407 10.31 18.35 -23.55
N LEU A 408 9.75 17.19 -23.88
CA LEU A 408 8.49 16.72 -23.34
C LEU A 408 8.56 16.46 -21.83
N LEU A 409 9.62 15.80 -21.36
CA LEU A 409 9.82 15.52 -19.95
C LEU A 409 10.09 16.80 -19.14
N GLU A 410 10.87 17.75 -19.68
CA GLU A 410 11.08 19.06 -19.04
C GLU A 410 9.78 19.86 -18.90
N LYS A 411 8.94 19.87 -19.94
CA LYS A 411 7.61 20.48 -19.88
C LYS A 411 6.75 19.82 -18.79
N THR A 412 6.82 18.50 -18.69
CA THR A 412 6.07 17.74 -17.68
C THR A 412 6.54 18.09 -16.27
N GLU A 413 7.84 18.10 -16.00
CA GLU A 413 8.39 18.43 -14.67
C GLU A 413 8.00 19.84 -14.23
N LYS A 414 7.96 20.81 -15.15
CA LYS A 414 7.46 22.16 -14.85
C LYS A 414 5.98 22.17 -14.44
N ARG A 415 5.16 21.27 -15.00
CA ARG A 415 3.72 21.16 -14.71
C ARG A 415 3.45 20.47 -13.37
N VAL A 416 4.13 19.34 -13.12
CA VAL A 416 3.82 18.47 -11.97
C VAL A 416 4.75 18.66 -10.77
N GLY A 417 5.80 19.48 -10.92
CA GLY A 417 6.84 19.67 -9.92
C GLY A 417 7.88 18.56 -9.92
N PHE A 418 8.76 18.59 -8.91
CA PHE A 418 9.88 17.66 -8.80
C PHE A 418 9.40 16.23 -8.50
N ILE A 419 9.65 15.32 -9.43
CA ILE A 419 9.50 13.87 -9.24
C ILE A 419 10.87 13.23 -9.44
N PRO A 420 11.45 12.54 -8.43
CA PRO A 420 12.83 12.06 -8.49
C PRO A 420 13.17 11.24 -9.74
N GLU A 421 12.29 10.33 -10.17
CA GLU A 421 12.54 9.48 -11.33
C GLU A 421 12.43 10.23 -12.67
N LEU A 422 11.51 11.20 -12.76
CA LEU A 422 11.40 12.09 -13.92
C LEU A 422 12.63 13.00 -14.03
N HIS A 423 13.04 13.61 -12.91
CA HIS A 423 14.21 14.46 -12.86
C HIS A 423 15.47 13.71 -13.29
N LYS A 424 15.64 12.48 -12.77
CA LYS A 424 16.75 11.61 -13.16
C LYS A 424 16.76 11.34 -14.67
N ALA A 425 15.62 11.02 -15.27
CA ALA A 425 15.51 10.81 -16.70
C ALA A 425 15.90 12.06 -17.52
N ILE A 426 15.47 13.25 -17.10
CA ILE A 426 15.83 14.53 -17.74
C ILE A 426 17.35 14.76 -17.67
N VAL A 427 17.96 14.59 -16.50
CA VAL A 427 19.41 14.74 -16.31
C VAL A 427 20.20 13.79 -17.22
N GLU A 428 19.77 12.53 -17.32
CA GLU A 428 20.40 11.54 -18.20
C GLU A 428 20.26 11.90 -19.69
N LEU A 429 19.09 12.37 -20.13
CA LEU A 429 18.88 12.82 -21.51
C LEU A 429 19.71 14.06 -21.87
N LYS A 430 19.82 15.04 -20.95
CA LYS A 430 20.70 16.21 -21.12
C LYS A 430 22.16 15.79 -21.30
N ALA A 431 22.63 14.87 -20.47
CA ALA A 431 24.00 14.35 -20.57
C ALA A 431 24.25 13.65 -21.92
N ARG A 432 23.27 12.89 -22.44
CA ARG A 432 23.36 12.25 -23.76
C ARG A 432 23.41 13.29 -24.89
N LYS A 433 22.54 14.30 -24.86
CA LYS A 433 22.50 15.38 -25.86
C LYS A 433 23.81 16.16 -25.92
N ASN A 434 24.37 16.52 -24.77
CA ASN A 434 25.65 17.22 -24.70
C ASN A 434 26.82 16.39 -25.26
N LYS A 435 26.80 15.05 -25.06
CA LYS A 435 27.81 14.14 -25.64
C LYS A 435 27.69 13.98 -27.16
N MET A 436 26.53 14.21 -27.75
CA MET A 436 26.34 14.16 -29.21
C MET A 436 26.71 15.48 -29.89
N GLN A 437 26.76 16.58 -29.14
CA GLN A 437 27.09 17.92 -29.61
C GLN A 437 28.58 18.29 -29.42
N ALA A 438 29.30 17.51 -28.61
CA ALA A 438 30.75 17.57 -28.44
C ALA A 438 31.41 16.53 -29.34
#